data_AF-A0A830B4A9-F1
#
_entry.id   AF-A0A830B4A9-F1
#
_cell.length_a   1.000
_cell.length_b   1.000
_cell.length_c   1.000
_cell.angle_alpha   90.00
_cell.angle_beta   90.00
_cell.angle_gamma   90.00
#
_symmetry.space_group_name_H-M   'P 1'
#
loop_
_entity.id
_entity.type
_entity.pdbx_description
1 polymer ?
#
loop_
_entity_poly.entity_id
_entity_poly.type
_entity_poly.pdbx_seq_one_letter_code
_entity_poly.pdbx_strand_id
1 'polypeptide(L)'
;MWPQSLRQPHAVHWVTKSDLSKKPKSIDIIYSGETCADAWIEKEVAALREDGCPKVWVVTSDHCQQHAAYGAGAFVWSSKALVSEIKASQKEVEQMLREHRSTSMQGKLLKHNLDSEVVDALKDLRDKLSEKQ
;
A
#
# COMPACT_ATOMS: atom_id res chain seq x y z
N MET A 1 -22.02 -25.28 -4.73
CA MET A 1 -21.37 -24.63 -3.57
C MET A 1 -19.96 -25.18 -3.46
N TRP A 2 -18.95 -24.37 -3.74
CA TRP A 2 -17.54 -24.75 -3.54
C TRP A 2 -17.09 -24.33 -2.13
N PRO A 3 -16.27 -25.15 -1.44
CA PRO A 3 -15.91 -24.92 -0.04
C PRO A 3 -14.89 -23.79 0.12
N GLN A 4 -15.07 -23.04 1.21
CA GLN A 4 -14.41 -21.78 1.56
C GLN A 4 -12.99 -21.95 2.16
N SER A 5 -12.29 -23.06 1.88
CA SER A 5 -11.09 -23.47 2.65
C SER A 5 -9.74 -23.39 1.92
N LEU A 6 -9.63 -22.64 0.82
CA LEU A 6 -8.36 -22.37 0.14
C LEU A 6 -8.12 -20.86 0.01
N ARG A 7 -8.11 -20.16 1.14
CA ARG A 7 -7.58 -18.80 1.21
C ARG A 7 -6.07 -18.93 1.43
N GLN A 8 -5.31 -19.00 0.34
CA GLN A 8 -3.86 -18.85 0.43
C GLN A 8 -3.54 -17.43 0.96
N PRO A 9 -2.45 -17.24 1.72
CA PRO A 9 -2.06 -15.91 2.18
C PRO A 9 -1.59 -15.10 0.96
N HIS A 10 -2.46 -14.23 0.44
CA HIS A 10 -2.14 -13.29 -0.62
C HIS A 10 -1.38 -12.09 -0.05
N ALA A 11 -0.13 -12.31 0.38
CA ALA A 11 0.83 -11.23 0.57
C ALA A 11 1.77 -11.25 -0.63
N VAL A 12 1.41 -10.50 -1.68
CA VAL A 12 2.29 -10.31 -2.83
C VAL A 12 3.31 -9.25 -2.43
N HIS A 13 4.45 -9.70 -1.91
CA HIS A 13 5.58 -8.84 -1.57
C HIS A 13 6.31 -8.46 -2.87
N TRP A 14 6.13 -7.24 -3.34
CA TRP A 14 6.85 -6.72 -4.51
C TRP A 14 8.18 -6.13 -4.04
N VAL A 15 9.29 -6.80 -4.34
CA VAL A 15 10.63 -6.25 -4.19
C VAL A 15 11.22 -6.12 -5.57
N THR A 16 11.34 -4.88 -6.08
CA THR A 16 12.25 -4.60 -7.19
C THR A 16 13.64 -4.43 -6.61
N LYS A 17 14.61 -5.13 -7.19
CA LYS A 17 16.00 -5.09 -6.76
C LYS A 17 16.63 -3.81 -7.32
N SER A 18 16.74 -2.77 -6.50
CA SER A 18 17.74 -1.73 -6.72
C SER A 18 18.16 -1.14 -5.37
N ASP A 19 19.30 -1.66 -4.91
CA ASP A 19 20.21 -1.05 -3.95
C ASP A 19 19.71 -0.84 -2.51
N LEU A 20 20.34 -1.56 -1.57
CA LEU A 20 20.07 -1.54 -0.12
C LEU A 20 20.45 -0.20 0.57
N SER A 21 20.61 0.88 -0.20
CA SER A 21 21.12 2.18 0.27
C SER A 21 20.25 3.38 -0.13
N LYS A 22 19.18 3.23 -0.92
CA LYS A 22 18.39 4.37 -1.39
C LYS A 22 16.89 4.14 -1.20
N LYS A 23 16.20 5.18 -0.71
CA LYS A 23 14.76 5.25 -0.42
C LYS A 23 13.92 4.54 -1.49
N PRO A 24 12.78 3.90 -1.12
CA PRO A 24 11.91 3.25 -2.10
C PRO A 24 11.41 4.30 -3.09
N LYS A 25 11.86 4.22 -4.35
CA LYS A 25 11.24 4.94 -5.46
C LYS A 25 9.84 4.33 -5.61
N SER A 26 8.82 5.10 -5.26
CA SER A 26 7.47 4.55 -5.08
C SER A 26 6.84 4.11 -6.40
N ILE A 27 7.08 4.79 -7.52
CA ILE A 27 6.63 4.42 -8.89
C ILE A 27 7.58 5.10 -9.89
N ASP A 28 7.97 4.40 -10.96
CA ASP A 28 8.67 5.00 -12.11
C ASP A 28 7.72 5.09 -13.31
N ILE A 29 7.71 6.23 -14.02
CA ILE A 29 6.80 6.49 -15.15
C ILE A 29 7.63 6.68 -16.41
N ILE A 30 7.40 5.80 -17.38
CA ILE A 30 8.17 5.76 -18.62
C ILE A 30 7.21 5.97 -19.79
N TYR A 31 7.58 6.89 -20.69
CA TYR A 31 6.81 7.20 -21.88
C TYR A 31 7.44 6.51 -23.09
N SER A 32 6.65 5.71 -23.79
CA SER A 32 7.04 5.17 -25.09
C SER A 32 6.83 6.26 -26.15
N GLY A 33 7.90 6.69 -26.82
CA GLY A 33 7.85 7.74 -27.84
C GLY A 33 7.17 7.25 -29.14
N GLU A 34 7.97 6.96 -30.16
CA GLU A 34 7.47 6.42 -31.44
C GLU A 34 7.22 4.91 -31.41
N THR A 35 7.79 4.21 -30.41
CA THR A 35 7.62 2.77 -30.22
C THR A 35 6.39 2.47 -29.39
N CYS A 36 5.78 1.31 -29.64
CA CYS A 36 4.62 0.85 -28.89
C CYS A 36 5.06 0.33 -27.50
N ALA A 37 4.17 0.38 -26.51
CA ALA A 37 4.48 0.08 -25.11
C ALA A 37 4.87 -1.38 -24.89
N ASP A 38 4.35 -2.28 -25.73
CA ASP A 38 4.70 -3.70 -25.80
C ASP A 38 6.21 -3.94 -26.01
N ALA A 39 6.81 -3.26 -26.99
CA ALA A 39 8.23 -3.41 -27.31
C ALA A 39 9.13 -2.98 -26.15
N TRP A 40 8.71 -1.94 -25.41
CA TRP A 40 9.41 -1.51 -24.20
C TRP A 40 9.28 -2.56 -23.09
N ILE A 41 8.07 -3.08 -22.85
CA ILE A 41 7.81 -4.11 -21.84
C ILE A 41 8.61 -5.39 -22.12
N GLU A 42 8.67 -5.86 -23.37
CA GLU A 42 9.43 -7.06 -23.73
C GLU A 42 10.92 -6.91 -23.40
N LYS A 43 11.52 -5.77 -23.77
CA LYS A 43 12.91 -5.46 -23.49
C LYS A 43 13.19 -5.38 -22.00
N GLU A 44 12.31 -4.73 -21.25
CA GLU A 44 12.46 -4.56 -19.81
C GLU A 44 12.29 -5.89 -19.05
N VAL A 45 11.30 -6.71 -19.45
CA VAL A 45 11.12 -8.05 -18.87
C VAL A 45 12.34 -8.92 -19.12
N ALA A 46 12.92 -8.88 -20.32
CA ALA A 46 14.14 -9.60 -20.65
C ALA A 46 15.32 -9.14 -19.78
N ALA A 47 15.56 -7.83 -19.68
CA ALA A 47 16.62 -7.25 -18.87
C ALA A 47 16.49 -7.63 -17.38
N LEU A 48 15.28 -7.50 -16.80
CA LEU A 48 15.04 -7.87 -15.41
C LEU A 48 15.30 -9.37 -15.14
N ARG A 49 14.99 -10.24 -16.11
CA ARG A 49 15.28 -11.67 -15.98
C ARG A 49 16.76 -11.98 -16.09
N GLU A 50 17.49 -11.30 -16.98
CA GLU A 50 18.96 -11.38 -17.07
C GLU A 50 19.64 -10.92 -15.77
N ASP A 51 19.09 -9.88 -15.13
CA ASP A 51 19.54 -9.39 -13.81
C ASP A 51 19.20 -10.33 -12.64
N GLY A 52 18.52 -11.44 -12.92
CA GLY A 52 18.22 -12.49 -11.96
C GLY A 52 16.88 -12.32 -11.22
N CYS A 53 15.92 -11.57 -11.76
CA CYS A 53 14.55 -11.55 -11.26
C CYS A 53 13.73 -12.72 -11.86
N PRO A 54 13.42 -13.77 -11.08
CA PRO A 54 12.78 -14.97 -11.63
C PRO A 54 11.28 -14.80 -11.93
N LYS A 55 10.64 -13.78 -11.35
CA LYS A 55 9.19 -13.54 -11.49
C LYS A 55 8.93 -12.07 -11.80
N VAL A 56 8.69 -11.78 -13.07
CA VAL A 56 8.26 -10.47 -13.56
C VAL A 56 6.76 -10.54 -13.86
N TRP A 57 5.99 -9.55 -13.39
CA TRP A 57 4.56 -9.46 -13.67
C TRP A 57 4.26 -8.25 -14.54
N VAL A 58 3.45 -8.46 -15.58
CA VAL A 58 2.95 -7.42 -16.46
C VAL A 58 1.45 -7.32 -16.25
N VAL A 59 0.95 -6.11 -16.02
CA VAL A 59 -0.49 -5.88 -15.85
C VAL A 59 -1.06 -5.30 -17.13
N THR A 60 -1.87 -6.07 -17.85
CA THR A 60 -2.57 -5.59 -19.05
C THR A 60 -3.87 -6.36 -19.30
N SER A 61 -4.87 -5.64 -19.80
CA SER A 61 -6.12 -6.23 -20.31
C SER A 61 -6.16 -6.33 -21.83
N ASP A 62 -5.12 -5.83 -22.52
CA ASP A 62 -5.01 -5.90 -23.97
C ASP A 62 -4.43 -7.23 -24.41
N HIS A 63 -5.20 -8.01 -25.18
CA HIS A 63 -4.81 -9.34 -25.65
C HIS A 63 -3.51 -9.34 -26.46
N CYS A 64 -3.25 -8.31 -27.29
CA CYS A 64 -2.02 -8.23 -28.06
C CYS A 64 -0.80 -8.10 -27.13
N GLN A 65 -0.92 -7.28 -26.08
CA GLN A 65 0.13 -7.07 -25.09
C GLN A 65 0.33 -8.29 -24.18
N GLN A 66 -0.71 -9.08 -23.93
CA GLN A 66 -0.57 -10.32 -23.17
C GLN A 66 0.35 -11.31 -23.88
N HIS A 67 0.18 -11.46 -25.20
CA HIS A 67 1.04 -12.34 -26.00
C HIS A 67 2.51 -11.92 -25.95
N ALA A 68 2.79 -10.61 -26.07
CA ALA A 68 4.12 -10.05 -25.91
C ALA A 68 4.73 -10.37 -24.53
N ALA A 69 3.98 -10.14 -23.46
CA ALA A 69 4.42 -10.41 -22.09
C ALA A 69 4.70 -11.91 -21.85
N TYR A 70 3.82 -12.80 -22.32
CA TYR A 70 4.04 -14.24 -22.25
C TYR A 70 5.27 -14.67 -23.05
N GLY A 71 5.47 -14.10 -24.24
CA GLY A 71 6.63 -14.35 -25.10
C GLY A 71 7.96 -13.99 -24.43
N ALA A 72 7.99 -12.92 -23.64
CA ALA A 72 9.15 -12.51 -22.84
C ALA A 72 9.32 -13.33 -21.53
N GLY A 73 8.36 -14.19 -21.19
CA GLY A 73 8.37 -15.02 -19.99
C GLY A 73 7.90 -14.31 -18.72
N ALA A 74 7.07 -13.27 -18.84
CA ALA A 74 6.41 -12.62 -17.72
C ALA A 74 5.05 -13.27 -17.39
N PHE A 75 4.61 -13.08 -16.15
CA PHE A 75 3.26 -13.42 -15.71
C PHE A 75 2.31 -12.26 -15.99
N VAL A 76 1.15 -12.55 -16.56
CA VAL A 76 0.16 -11.52 -16.85
C VAL A 76 -0.85 -11.41 -15.72
N TRP A 77 -1.16 -10.19 -15.31
CA TRP A 77 -2.28 -9.89 -14.45
C TRP A 77 -3.29 -8.98 -15.15
N SER A 78 -4.59 -9.23 -14.94
CA SER A 78 -5.62 -8.35 -15.51
C SER A 78 -5.64 -6.99 -14.79
N SER A 79 -5.89 -5.92 -15.55
CA SER A 79 -6.02 -4.58 -14.98
C SER A 79 -7.16 -4.51 -13.95
N LYS A 80 -8.24 -5.26 -14.16
CA LYS A 80 -9.37 -5.33 -13.22
C LYS A 80 -8.97 -5.93 -11.87
N ALA A 81 -8.17 -6.99 -11.88
CA ALA A 81 -7.68 -7.59 -10.65
C ALA A 81 -6.74 -6.63 -9.92
N LEU A 82 -5.80 -5.98 -10.62
CA LEU A 82 -4.93 -4.97 -10.02
C LEU A 82 -5.74 -3.83 -9.36
N VAL A 83 -6.75 -3.30 -10.06
CA VAL A 83 -7.62 -2.25 -9.52
C VAL A 83 -8.38 -2.72 -8.28
N SER A 84 -8.83 -3.99 -8.27
CA SER A 84 -9.50 -4.57 -7.11
C SER A 84 -8.56 -4.67 -5.91
N GLU A 85 -7.31 -5.09 -6.11
CA GLU A 85 -6.29 -5.18 -5.07
C GLU A 85 -5.91 -3.80 -4.52
N ILE A 86 -5.72 -2.81 -5.39
CA ILE A 86 -5.44 -1.43 -4.96
C ILE A 86 -6.58 -0.90 -4.09
N LYS A 87 -7.83 -1.11 -4.52
CA LYS A 87 -9.02 -0.69 -3.76
C LYS A 87 -9.15 -1.44 -2.44
N ALA A 88 -8.87 -2.74 -2.43
CA ALA A 88 -8.87 -3.54 -1.21
C ALA A 88 -7.80 -3.04 -0.24
N SER A 89 -6.57 -2.81 -0.71
CA SER A 89 -5.47 -2.26 0.08
C SER A 89 -5.78 -0.87 0.65
N GLN A 90 -6.36 0.04 -0.15
CA GLN A 90 -6.81 1.34 0.34
C GLN A 90 -7.86 1.20 1.43
N LYS A 91 -8.85 0.32 1.23
CA LYS A 91 -9.89 0.06 2.21
C LYS A 91 -9.34 -0.55 3.50
N GLU A 92 -8.36 -1.44 3.41
CA GLU A 92 -7.66 -2.02 4.57
C GLU A 92 -6.92 -0.93 5.36
N VAL A 93 -6.19 -0.04 4.68
CA VAL A 93 -5.51 1.09 5.33
C VAL A 93 -6.53 2.03 6.00
N GLU A 94 -7.64 2.35 5.33
CA GLU A 94 -8.72 3.15 5.92
C GLU A 94 -9.37 2.47 7.12
N GLN A 95 -9.56 1.15 7.06
CA GLN A 95 -10.10 0.36 8.16
C GLN A 95 -9.14 0.35 9.34
N MET A 96 -7.85 0.12 9.12
CA MET A 96 -6.82 0.21 10.16
C MET A 96 -6.79 1.59 10.81
N LEU A 97 -6.90 2.68 10.03
CA LEU A 97 -6.98 4.04 10.56
C LEU A 97 -8.25 4.26 11.39
N ARG A 98 -9.40 3.75 10.94
CA ARG A 98 -10.68 3.85 11.65
C ARG A 98 -10.65 3.05 12.95
N GLU A 99 -10.09 1.85 12.91
CA GLU A 99 -9.88 0.99 14.07
C GLU A 99 -8.90 1.64 15.04
N HIS A 100 -7.76 2.19 14.59
CA HIS A 100 -6.86 2.96 15.44
C HIS A 100 -7.54 4.18 16.10
N ARG A 101 -8.41 4.88 15.37
CA ARG A 101 -9.22 5.98 15.94
C ARG A 101 -10.26 5.49 16.95
N SER A 102 -10.79 4.28 16.78
CA SER A 102 -11.84 3.71 17.62
C SER A 102 -11.28 2.97 18.85
N THR A 103 -10.11 2.32 18.72
CA THR A 103 -9.32 1.76 19.83
C THR A 103 -8.59 2.86 20.60
N SER A 104 -8.36 4.02 19.98
CA SER A 104 -8.13 5.29 20.67
C SER A 104 -9.41 5.80 21.34
N MET A 105 -9.93 5.01 22.28
CA MET A 105 -10.63 5.55 23.44
C MET A 105 -9.69 6.40 24.32
N GLN A 106 -8.41 6.55 23.96
CA GLN A 106 -7.52 7.64 24.39
C GLN A 106 -7.92 9.01 23.80
N GLY A 107 -8.73 9.03 22.73
CA GLY A 107 -9.35 10.25 22.19
C GLY A 107 -10.44 10.87 23.08
N LYS A 108 -10.86 10.20 24.16
CA LYS A 108 -11.71 10.81 25.21
C LYS A 108 -10.93 11.58 26.27
N LEU A 109 -9.60 11.70 26.16
CA LEU A 109 -8.81 12.43 27.14
C LEU A 109 -8.36 13.78 26.58
N LEU A 110 -9.17 14.81 26.86
CA LEU A 110 -8.79 16.24 26.81
C LEU A 110 -7.39 16.53 27.40
N LYS A 111 -6.82 15.62 28.21
CA LYS A 111 -5.49 15.69 28.81
C LYS A 111 -4.31 15.76 27.83
N HIS A 112 -4.46 15.37 26.56
CA HIS A 112 -3.34 15.41 25.59
C HIS A 112 -3.43 16.55 24.56
N ASN A 113 -4.51 17.34 24.58
CA ASN A 113 -4.67 18.53 23.71
C ASN A 113 -4.67 19.85 24.50
N LEU A 114 -4.82 19.79 25.83
CA LEU A 114 -4.62 20.93 26.70
C LEU A 114 -3.16 20.94 27.17
N ASP A 115 -2.55 22.12 27.10
CA ASP A 115 -1.22 22.35 27.66
C ASP A 115 -1.20 21.94 29.14
N SER A 116 -0.10 21.34 29.61
CA SER A 116 -0.03 20.78 30.97
C SER A 116 -0.32 21.84 32.02
N GLU A 117 0.06 23.08 31.74
CA GLU A 117 -0.21 24.25 32.58
C GLU A 117 -1.70 24.53 32.75
N VAL A 118 -2.49 24.43 31.67
CA VAL A 118 -3.95 24.66 31.72
C VAL A 118 -4.64 23.52 32.47
N VAL A 119 -4.16 22.29 32.30
CA VAL A 119 -4.67 21.12 33.04
C VAL A 119 -4.42 21.26 34.54
N ASP A 120 -3.26 21.76 34.94
CA ASP A 120 -2.91 21.94 36.34
C ASP A 120 -3.64 23.13 36.97
N ALA A 121 -3.79 24.25 36.25
CA ALA A 121 -4.61 25.38 36.70
C ALA A 121 -6.08 24.98 36.95
N LEU A 122 -6.65 24.11 36.12
CA LEU A 122 -8.01 23.59 36.30
C LEU A 122 -8.13 22.65 37.49
N LYS A 123 -7.11 21.84 37.80
CA LYS A 123 -7.09 21.01 39.02
C LYS A 123 -7.00 21.87 40.27
N ASP A 124 -6.12 22.87 40.27
CA ASP A 124 -5.95 23.83 41.35
C ASP A 124 -7.25 24.58 41.66
N LEU A 125 -7.98 24.97 40.61
CA LEU A 125 -9.27 25.65 40.77
C LEU A 125 -10.33 24.71 41.39
N ARG A 126 -10.39 23.45 40.94
CA ARG A 126 -11.29 22.43 41.50
C ARG A 126 -11.00 22.21 42.99
N ASP A 127 -9.72 22.08 43.36
CA ASP A 127 -9.33 21.78 44.74
C ASP A 127 -9.65 22.95 45.68
N LYS A 128 -9.40 24.19 45.24
CA LYS A 128 -9.78 25.42 45.97
C LYS A 128 -11.30 25.60 46.14
N LEU A 129 -12.09 25.08 45.20
CA LEU A 129 -13.56 25.12 45.30
C LEU A 129 -14.08 23.99 46.20
N SER A 130 -13.43 22.84 46.21
CA SER A 130 -13.76 21.71 47.09
C SER A 130 -13.44 22.00 48.56
N GLU A 131 -12.43 22.83 48.85
CA GLU A 131 -12.07 23.23 50.22
C GLU A 131 -12.96 24.35 50.78
N LYS A 132 -13.79 24.99 49.94
CA LYS A 132 -14.69 26.08 50.33
C LYS A 132 -16.15 25.64 50.52
N GLN A 133 -16.41 24.33 50.56
CA GLN A 133 -17.64 23.73 51.09
C GLN A 133 -17.39 23.12 52.46
#